data_AF-A0A8T4MDM5-F1
#
_entry.id   AF-A0A8T4MDM5-F1
#
_cell.length_a   1.000
_cell.length_b   1.000
_cell.length_c   1.000
_cell.angle_alpha   90.00
_cell.angle_beta   90.00
_cell.angle_gamma   90.00
#
_symmetry.space_group_name_H-M   'P 1'
#
loop_
_entity.id
_entity.type
_entity.pdbx_description
1 polymer ?
#
loop_
_entity_poly.entity_id
_entity_poly.type
_entity_poly.pdbx_seq_one_letter_code
_entity_poly.pdbx_strand_id
1 'polypeptide(L)'
;MNWKRAILCGALLWILIFFEVSILMFGLKLQPGLNYYILHYILAGIIALISAFIYFKGKVKKGFTEGLSVGIVFAVTGIILDSIITIPLFMNFDYNFFLDIYLLLGILEGIIITGIAGSVKK
;
A
#
# COMPACT_ATOMS: atom_id res chain seq x y z
N MET A 1 -14.76 12.41 -1.76
CA MET A 1 -13.90 11.57 -0.93
C MET A 1 -14.27 11.62 0.55
N ASN A 2 -14.30 10.48 1.23
CA ASN A 2 -14.42 10.44 2.69
C ASN A 2 -13.01 10.27 3.29
N TRP A 3 -12.41 11.38 3.71
CA TRP A 3 -11.01 11.44 4.16
C TRP A 3 -10.71 10.51 5.34
N LYS A 4 -11.57 10.52 6.37
CA LYS A 4 -11.41 9.67 7.55
C LYS A 4 -11.33 8.19 7.14
N ARG A 5 -12.21 7.77 6.23
CA ARG A 5 -12.22 6.39 5.74
C ARG A 5 -10.98 6.08 4.88
N ALA A 6 -10.58 7.00 4.01
CA ALA A 6 -9.40 6.80 3.16
C ALA A 6 -8.13 6.64 4.00
N ILE A 7 -7.94 7.47 5.03
CA ILE A 7 -6.80 7.35 5.96
C ILE A 7 -6.84 6.02 6.71
N LEU A 8 -8.00 5.63 7.26
CA LEU A 8 -8.13 4.35 7.97
C LEU A 8 -7.85 3.14 7.06
N CYS A 9 -8.32 3.17 5.81
CA CYS A 9 -8.02 2.11 4.85
C CYS A 9 -6.55 2.15 4.39
N GLY A 10 -5.92 3.33 4.30
CA GLY A 10 -4.49 3.48 4.04
C GLY A 10 -3.63 2.91 5.17
N ALA A 11 -4.01 3.18 6.42
CA ALA A 11 -3.36 2.59 7.59
C ALA A 11 -3.54 1.06 7.62
N LEU A 12 -4.74 0.57 7.29
CA LEU A 12 -4.99 -0.87 7.17
C LEU A 12 -4.12 -1.50 6.07
N LEU A 13 -4.04 -0.88 4.89
CA LEU A 13 -3.17 -1.33 3.80
C LEU A 13 -1.72 -1.45 4.26
N TRP A 14 -1.20 -0.40 4.90
CA TRP A 14 0.15 -0.37 5.43
C TRP A 14 0.39 -1.50 6.45
N ILE A 15 -0.53 -1.70 7.40
CA ILE A 15 -0.44 -2.79 8.39
C ILE A 15 -0.38 -4.15 7.68
N LEU A 16 -1.25 -4.38 6.69
CA LEU A 16 -1.30 -5.65 5.97
C LEU A 16 -0.04 -5.92 5.16
N ILE A 17 0.51 -4.89 4.49
CA ILE A 17 1.80 -4.99 3.79
C ILE A 17 2.93 -5.28 4.78
N PHE A 18 2.96 -4.60 5.93
CA PHE A 18 3.96 -4.84 6.96
C PHE A 18 3.95 -6.30 7.47
N PHE A 19 2.75 -6.85 7.70
CA PHE A 19 2.59 -8.26 8.05
C PHE A 19 3.04 -9.20 6.91
N GLU A 20 2.70 -8.86 5.68
CA GLU A 20 3.06 -9.63 4.49
C GLU A 20 4.59 -9.69 4.30
N VAL A 21 5.27 -8.54 4.33
CA VAL A 21 6.75 -8.46 4.32
C VAL A 21 7.36 -9.27 5.46
N SER A 22 6.79 -9.18 6.67
CA SER A 22 7.26 -9.97 7.82
C SER A 22 7.13 -11.48 7.58
N ILE A 23 6.05 -11.93 6.97
CA ILE A 23 5.86 -13.36 6.61
C ILE A 23 6.86 -13.78 5.53
N LEU A 24 7.06 -12.97 4.49
CA LEU A 24 8.00 -13.29 3.42
C LEU A 24 9.45 -13.39 3.95
N MET A 25 9.88 -12.41 4.76
CA MET A 25 11.25 -12.33 5.26
C MET A 25 11.52 -13.28 6.43
N PHE A 26 10.64 -13.35 7.43
CA PHE A 26 10.89 -14.14 8.64
C PHE A 26 10.24 -15.53 8.58
N GLY A 27 9.06 -15.63 8.00
CA GLY A 27 8.32 -16.90 7.89
C GLY A 27 8.89 -17.80 6.79
N LEU A 28 8.93 -17.30 5.56
CA LEU A 28 9.42 -18.03 4.39
C LEU A 28 10.93 -17.89 4.16
N LYS A 29 11.61 -17.02 4.92
CA LYS A 29 13.06 -16.77 4.83
C LYS A 29 13.50 -16.37 3.42
N LEU A 30 12.65 -15.67 2.69
CA LEU A 30 12.98 -15.15 1.37
C LEU A 30 13.93 -13.95 1.54
N GLN A 31 15.08 -14.03 0.90
CA GLN A 31 16.03 -12.92 0.84
C GLN A 31 15.61 -11.92 -0.25
N PRO A 32 15.97 -10.62 -0.10
CA PRO A 32 15.76 -9.62 -1.14
C PRO A 32 16.39 -10.08 -2.47
N GLY A 33 15.55 -10.28 -3.47
CA GLY A 33 15.90 -10.87 -4.75
C GLY A 33 14.66 -11.04 -5.62
N LEU A 34 14.83 -11.54 -6.86
CA LEU A 34 13.75 -11.58 -7.85
C LEU A 34 12.48 -12.27 -7.33
N ASN A 35 12.61 -13.44 -6.70
CA ASN A 35 11.48 -14.19 -6.18
C ASN A 35 10.74 -13.45 -5.05
N TYR A 36 11.49 -12.79 -4.17
CA TYR A 36 10.92 -11.97 -3.10
C TYR A 36 10.09 -10.83 -3.68
N TYR A 37 10.67 -10.05 -4.60
CA TYR A 37 9.97 -8.91 -5.19
C TYR A 37 8.74 -9.32 -5.98
N ILE A 38 8.82 -10.38 -6.79
CA ILE A 38 7.65 -10.88 -7.54
C ILE A 38 6.50 -11.25 -6.60
N LEU A 39 6.79 -12.02 -5.55
CA LEU A 39 5.78 -12.41 -4.58
C LEU A 39 5.23 -11.20 -3.82
N HIS A 40 6.11 -10.29 -3.41
CA HIS A 40 5.75 -9.08 -2.70
C HIS A 40 4.78 -8.22 -3.52
N TYR A 41 5.10 -7.90 -4.78
CA TYR A 41 4.22 -7.09 -5.63
C TYR A 41 2.87 -7.76 -5.89
N ILE A 42 2.86 -9.07 -6.13
CA ILE A 42 1.59 -9.80 -6.33
C ILE A 42 0.70 -9.70 -5.08
N LEU A 43 1.28 -9.93 -3.89
CA LEU A 43 0.54 -9.88 -2.64
C LEU A 43 0.13 -8.45 -2.27
N ALA A 44 1.04 -7.49 -2.38
CA ALA A 44 0.78 -6.08 -2.16
C ALA A 44 -0.34 -5.57 -3.08
N GLY A 45 -0.34 -5.97 -4.35
CA GLY A 45 -1.40 -5.65 -5.30
C GLY A 45 -2.77 -6.21 -4.88
N ILE A 46 -2.81 -7.46 -4.41
CA ILE A 46 -4.05 -8.08 -3.88
C ILE A 46 -4.52 -7.34 -2.62
N ILE A 47 -3.61 -7.02 -1.69
CA ILE A 47 -3.94 -6.31 -0.45
C ILE A 47 -4.43 -4.89 -0.75
N ALA A 48 -3.80 -4.19 -1.70
CA ALA A 48 -4.22 -2.88 -2.18
C ALA A 48 -5.63 -2.93 -2.78
N LEU A 49 -5.93 -3.95 -3.59
CA LEU A 49 -7.26 -4.17 -4.17
C LEU A 49 -8.32 -4.43 -3.09
N ILE A 50 -8.02 -5.28 -2.11
CA ILE A 50 -8.91 -5.55 -0.96
C ILE A 50 -9.17 -4.25 -0.19
N SER A 51 -8.13 -3.49 0.13
CA SER A 51 -8.24 -2.22 0.86
C SER A 51 -9.06 -1.18 0.09
N ALA A 52 -8.86 -1.11 -1.22
CA ALA A 52 -9.65 -0.27 -2.11
C ALA A 52 -11.12 -0.69 -2.13
N PHE A 53 -11.42 -1.99 -2.21
CA PHE A 53 -12.79 -2.49 -2.16
C PHE A 53 -13.47 -2.25 -0.82
N ILE A 54 -12.72 -2.35 0.29
CA ILE A 54 -13.21 -1.99 1.62
C ILE A 54 -13.55 -0.50 1.65
N TYR A 55 -12.71 0.38 1.10
CA TYR A 55 -13.01 1.81 1.00
C TYR A 55 -14.28 2.08 0.16
N PHE A 56 -14.40 1.46 -1.02
CA PHE A 56 -15.53 1.64 -1.93
C PHE A 56 -16.81 0.93 -1.52
N LYS A 57 -16.83 0.20 -0.38
CA LYS A 57 -18.04 -0.44 0.14
C LYS A 57 -19.01 0.59 0.73
N GLY A 58 -20.14 0.84 0.07
CA GLY A 58 -21.20 1.72 0.58
C GLY A 58 -21.35 3.03 -0.22
N LYS A 59 -21.90 4.07 0.42
CA LYS A 59 -22.21 5.35 -0.22
C LYS A 59 -20.98 6.28 -0.28
N VAL A 60 -20.02 5.94 -1.14
CA VAL A 60 -18.89 6.81 -1.48
C VAL A 60 -18.89 7.09 -2.98
N LYS A 61 -18.32 8.23 -3.39
CA LYS A 61 -18.13 8.54 -4.81
C LYS A 61 -17.25 7.46 -5.43
N LYS A 62 -17.59 7.02 -6.64
CA LYS A 62 -16.86 6.01 -7.42
C LYS A 62 -16.36 6.61 -8.72
N GLY A 63 -15.43 5.94 -9.37
CA GLY A 63 -14.79 6.37 -10.62
C GLY A 63 -13.27 6.29 -10.53
N PHE A 64 -12.63 6.26 -11.70
CA PHE A 64 -11.18 6.13 -11.82
C PHE A 64 -10.43 7.25 -11.08
N THR A 65 -10.83 8.50 -11.30
CA THR A 65 -10.19 9.67 -10.69
C THR A 65 -10.34 9.72 -9.17
N GLU A 66 -11.50 9.28 -8.65
CA GLU A 66 -11.69 9.14 -7.21
C GLU A 66 -10.83 7.99 -6.65
N GLY A 67 -10.71 6.88 -7.39
CA GLY A 67 -9.81 5.78 -7.05
C GLY A 67 -8.35 6.21 -6.96
N LEU A 68 -7.84 6.96 -7.94
CA LEU A 68 -6.48 7.52 -7.90
C LEU A 68 -6.30 8.43 -6.68
N SER A 69 -7.29 9.27 -6.38
CA SER A 69 -7.23 10.16 -5.21
C SER A 69 -7.13 9.38 -3.90
N VAL A 70 -7.88 8.27 -3.79
CA VAL A 70 -7.80 7.35 -2.64
C VAL A 70 -6.43 6.68 -2.57
N GLY A 71 -5.89 6.24 -3.70
CA GLY A 71 -4.53 5.69 -3.79
C GLY A 71 -3.47 6.65 -3.30
N ILE A 72 -3.55 7.93 -3.69
CA ILE A 72 -2.65 8.97 -3.20
C ILE A 72 -2.75 9.11 -1.68
N VAL A 73 -3.97 9.09 -1.13
CA VAL A 73 -4.16 9.15 0.33
C VAL A 73 -3.59 7.92 1.02
N PHE A 74 -3.73 6.73 0.43
CA PHE A 74 -3.12 5.51 0.95
C PHE A 74 -1.59 5.63 0.98
N ALA A 75 -0.99 6.08 -0.12
CA ALA A 75 0.45 6.29 -0.24
C ALA A 75 0.97 7.29 0.80
N VAL A 76 0.32 8.46 0.93
CA VAL A 76 0.69 9.47 1.93
C VAL A 76 0.56 8.92 3.35
N THR A 77 -0.50 8.16 3.63
CA THR A 77 -0.68 7.52 4.94
C THR A 77 0.44 6.53 5.22
N GLY A 78 0.80 5.71 4.24
CA GLY A 78 1.92 4.75 4.33
C GLY A 78 3.25 5.45 4.59
N ILE A 79 3.58 6.50 3.83
CA ILE A 79 4.83 7.27 4.01
C ILE A 79 4.92 7.87 5.43
N ILE A 80 3.80 8.39 5.96
CA ILE A 80 3.76 8.92 7.33
C ILE A 80 4.02 7.80 8.33
N LEU A 81 3.37 6.64 8.17
CA LEU A 81 3.56 5.50 9.06
C LEU A 81 4.98 4.93 8.96
N ASP A 82 5.57 4.84 7.76
CA ASP A 82 6.96 4.42 7.56
C ASP A 82 7.94 5.38 8.22
N SER A 83 7.69 6.69 8.13
CA SER A 83 8.53 7.71 8.77
C SER A 83 8.54 7.60 10.30
N ILE A 84 7.42 7.19 10.89
CA ILE A 84 7.23 7.12 12.34
C ILE A 84 7.63 5.75 12.89
N ILE A 85 7.40 4.68 12.13
CA ILE A 85 7.52 3.30 12.60
C ILE A 85 8.64 2.57 11.85
N THR A 86 8.53 2.41 10.54
CA THR A 86 9.44 1.56 9.76
C THR A 86 10.88 2.05 9.82
N ILE A 87 11.09 3.35 9.58
CA ILE A 87 12.43 3.93 9.51
C ILE A 87 13.16 3.90 10.87
N PRO A 88 12.53 4.36 11.97
CA PRO A 88 13.19 4.31 13.28
C PRO A 88 13.44 2.89 13.79
N LEU A 89 12.52 1.94 13.54
CA LEU A 89 12.62 0.60 14.10
C LEU A 89 13.43 -0.39 13.26
N PHE A 90 13.45 -0.25 11.93
CA PHE A 90 14.03 -1.26 11.04
C PHE A 90 15.13 -0.72 10.11
N MET A 91 15.17 0.59 9.85
CA MET A 91 16.14 1.19 8.92
C MET A 91 17.21 2.04 9.60
N ASN A 92 17.29 2.05 10.94
CA ASN A 92 18.27 2.85 11.70
C ASN A 92 18.31 4.34 11.27
N PHE A 93 17.15 4.94 11.03
CA PHE A 93 17.02 6.33 10.56
C PHE A 93 17.59 6.62 9.15
N ASP A 94 17.77 5.61 8.31
CA ASP A 94 18.13 5.82 6.90
C ASP A 94 16.92 6.20 6.04
N TYR A 95 16.80 7.50 5.75
CA TYR A 95 15.73 8.05 4.91
C TYR A 95 15.94 7.82 3.41
N ASN A 96 17.08 7.27 2.98
CA ASN A 96 17.25 6.83 1.58
C ASN A 96 16.27 5.71 1.22
N PHE A 97 15.65 5.05 2.21
CA PHE A 97 14.52 4.16 2.04
C PHE A 97 13.44 4.72 1.09
N PHE A 98 13.12 6.02 1.18
CA PHE A 98 12.09 6.63 0.34
C PHE A 98 12.50 6.82 -1.13
N LEU A 99 13.79 6.66 -1.44
CA LEU A 99 14.33 6.73 -2.80
C LEU A 99 14.49 5.33 -3.43
N ASP A 100 14.16 4.27 -2.69
CA ASP A 100 14.22 2.91 -3.22
C ASP A 100 13.25 2.74 -4.39
N ILE A 101 13.76 2.25 -5.52
CA ILE A 101 12.98 2.11 -6.75
C ILE A 101 11.82 1.13 -6.60
N TYR A 102 11.99 0.08 -5.78
CA TYR A 102 10.94 -0.90 -5.56
C TYR A 102 9.84 -0.32 -4.68
N LEU A 103 10.18 0.49 -3.67
CA LEU A 103 9.18 1.22 -2.91
C LEU A 103 8.35 2.16 -3.81
N LEU A 104 9.01 2.94 -4.66
CA LEU A 104 8.35 3.88 -5.57
C LEU A 104 7.43 3.17 -6.57
N LEU A 105 7.85 2.02 -7.10
CA LEU A 105 7.02 1.19 -7.97
C LEU A 105 5.82 0.62 -7.23
N GLY A 106 5.98 0.17 -5.98
CA GLY A 106 4.88 -0.34 -5.15
C GLY A 106 3.84 0.74 -4.83
N ILE A 107 4.30 1.97 -4.55
CA ILE A 107 3.40 3.12 -4.38
C ILE A 107 2.61 3.39 -5.66
N LEU A 108 3.29 3.41 -6.81
CA LEU A 108 2.64 3.64 -8.11
C LEU A 108 1.61 2.54 -8.41
N GLU A 109 1.97 1.28 -8.19
CA GLU A 109 1.08 0.14 -8.37
C GLU A 109 -0.17 0.27 -7.49
N GLY A 110 -0.02 0.58 -6.20
CA GLY A 110 -1.16 0.78 -5.29
C GLY A 110 -2.10 1.90 -5.75
N ILE A 111 -1.55 3.00 -6.28
CA ILE A 111 -2.33 4.10 -6.85
C ILE A 111 -3.11 3.64 -8.09
N ILE A 112 -2.48 2.89 -8.99
CA ILE A 112 -3.15 2.39 -10.20
C ILE A 112 -4.25 1.39 -9.84
N ILE A 113 -3.97 0.45 -8.93
CA ILE A 113 -4.93 -0.57 -8.49
C ILE A 113 -6.16 0.07 -7.84
N THR A 114 -5.97 1.07 -6.98
CA THR A 114 -7.08 1.82 -6.36
C THR A 114 -7.90 2.59 -7.40
N GLY A 115 -7.26 3.15 -8.43
CA GLY A 115 -7.92 3.72 -9.62
C GLY A 115 -8.81 2.71 -10.35
N ILE A 116 -8.29 1.52 -10.64
CA ILE A 116 -9.03 0.42 -11.29
C ILE A 116 -10.20 -0.02 -10.40
N ALA A 117 -9.96 -0.24 -9.11
CA ALA A 117 -10.98 -0.65 -8.15
C ALA A 117 -12.15 0.34 -8.06
N GLY A 118 -11.84 1.65 -8.10
CA GLY A 118 -12.84 2.72 -8.15
C GLY A 118 -13.70 2.71 -9.42
N SER A 119 -13.20 2.14 -10.52
CA SER A 119 -13.89 2.06 -11.81
C SER A 119 -14.78 0.83 -11.95
N VAL A 120 -14.36 -0.30 -11.40
CA VAL A 120 -15.08 -1.59 -11.48
C VAL A 120 -16.39 -1.58 -10.68
N LYS A 121 -16.45 -0.79 -9.61
CA LYS A 121 -17.59 -0.78 -8.69
C LYS A 121 -18.79 0.06 -9.14
N LYS A 122 -18.83 0.59 -10.37
CA LYS A 122 -19.90 1.52 -10.83
C LYS A 122 -21.29 1.03 -10.45
#